data_AF-A0A061PAD7-F1
#
_entry.id   AF-A0A061PAD7-F1
#
_cell.length_a   1.000
_cell.length_b   1.000
_cell.length_c   1.000
_cell.angle_alpha   90.00
_cell.angle_beta   90.00
_cell.angle_gamma   90.00
#
_symmetry.space_group_name_H-M   'P 1'
#
loop_
_entity.id
_entity.type
_entity.pdbx_description
1 polymer ?
#
loop_
_entity_poly.entity_id
_entity_poly.type
_entity_poly.pdbx_seq_one_letter_code
_entity_poly.pdbx_strand_id
1 'polypeptide(L)'
;MKERNAALRIRLKEDEMTLTLKIKMEDGAHEKHDRLPLESWSTETPLSALPDATVLSWLEEEWGISKSSLLHLGTLSTHRATWNSDDGSYFLDHSEYLGTSDFELEFEGSSTSHVNLVLKQLAKTYPFLLQNDDPSPKVKRFFDRKQSLQEKM
;
A
#
# COMPACT_ATOMS: atom_id res chain seq x y z
N MET A 1 7.50 1.35 -13.09
CA MET A 1 7.33 0.92 -11.67
C MET A 1 7.27 -0.59 -11.51
N LYS A 2 6.27 -1.28 -12.08
CA LYS A 2 6.12 -2.75 -11.98
C LYS A 2 7.39 -3.52 -12.35
N GLU A 3 8.01 -3.19 -13.48
CA GLU A 3 9.25 -3.82 -13.98
C GLU A 3 10.45 -3.65 -13.04
N ARG A 4 10.41 -2.68 -12.14
CA ARG A 4 11.47 -2.38 -11.16
C ARG A 4 11.11 -2.87 -9.75
N ASN A 5 10.12 -3.77 -9.61
CA ASN A 5 9.61 -4.25 -8.33
C ASN A 5 9.28 -3.13 -7.32
N ALA A 6 8.78 -2.01 -7.84
CA ALA A 6 8.52 -0.81 -7.06
C ALA A 6 7.07 -0.33 -7.15
N ALA A 7 6.62 0.34 -6.10
CA ALA A 7 5.32 0.99 -6.01
C ALA A 7 5.50 2.46 -5.60
N LEU A 8 4.79 3.35 -6.28
CA LEU A 8 4.65 4.75 -5.90
C LEU A 8 3.22 4.98 -5.46
N ARG A 9 3.03 5.63 -4.32
CA ARG A 9 1.70 6.02 -3.84
C ARG A 9 1.74 7.41 -3.21
N ILE A 10 0.62 8.11 -3.32
CA ILE A 10 0.30 9.22 -2.41
C ILE A 10 -0.68 8.64 -1.40
N ARG A 11 -0.37 8.77 -0.11
CA ARG A 11 -1.26 8.37 0.98
C ARG A 11 -1.78 9.63 1.67
N LEU A 12 -3.10 9.77 1.73
CA LEU A 12 -3.77 10.72 2.62
C LEU A 12 -4.24 9.95 3.86
N LYS A 13 -3.81 10.38 5.04
CA LYS A 13 -4.26 9.86 6.33
C LYS A 13 -4.47 11.03 7.27
N GLU A 14 -5.69 11.19 7.78
CA GLU A 14 -6.08 12.37 8.55
C GLU A 14 -5.72 13.65 7.75
N ASP A 15 -4.93 14.55 8.33
CA ASP A 15 -4.47 15.79 7.70
C ASP A 15 -3.01 15.69 7.21
N GLU A 16 -2.55 14.49 6.86
CA GLU A 16 -1.22 14.27 6.29
C GLU A 16 -1.28 13.59 4.93
N MET A 17 -0.66 14.23 3.94
CA MET A 17 -0.42 13.67 2.62
C MET A 17 1.06 13.32 2.45
N THR A 18 1.35 12.07 2.12
CA THR A 18 2.71 11.55 1.98
C THR A 18 2.90 10.88 0.63
N LEU A 19 3.86 11.34 -0.17
CA LEU A 19 4.37 10.63 -1.33
C LEU A 19 5.35 9.54 -0.86
N THR A 20 5.16 8.31 -1.29
CA THR A 20 6.02 7.18 -0.90
C THR A 20 6.41 6.36 -2.12
N LEU A 21 7.72 6.17 -2.29
CA LEU A 21 8.30 5.17 -3.18
C LEU A 21 8.75 3.98 -2.34
N LYS A 22 8.24 2.78 -2.65
CA LYS A 22 8.62 1.51 -2.03
C LYS A 22 9.22 0.59 -3.08
N ILE A 23 10.45 0.15 -2.86
CA ILE A 23 11.21 -0.76 -3.74
C ILE A 23 11.42 -2.06 -2.98
N LYS A 24 10.91 -3.17 -3.50
CA LYS A 24 11.13 -4.49 -2.87
C LYS A 24 12.53 -5.00 -3.17
N MET A 25 13.18 -5.57 -2.15
CA MET A 25 14.48 -6.23 -2.25
C MET A 25 14.40 -7.66 -1.71
N GLU A 26 15.47 -8.44 -1.87
CA GLU A 26 15.56 -9.81 -1.34
C GLU A 26 15.46 -9.86 0.20
N ASP A 27 15.98 -8.85 0.90
CA ASP A 27 16.04 -8.76 2.36
C ASP A 27 14.99 -7.83 2.98
N GLY A 28 14.04 -7.31 2.19
CA GLY A 28 12.97 -6.45 2.68
C GLY A 28 12.47 -5.44 1.67
N ALA A 29 12.44 -4.17 2.06
CA ALA A 29 12.07 -3.08 1.17
C ALA A 29 12.80 -1.78 1.54
N HIS A 30 13.18 -1.01 0.52
CA HIS A 30 13.61 0.37 0.69
C HIS A 30 12.43 1.30 0.45
N GLU A 31 12.21 2.22 1.38
CA GLU A 31 11.15 3.22 1.28
C GLU A 31 11.75 4.64 1.32
N LYS A 32 11.22 5.52 0.48
CA LYS A 32 11.49 6.96 0.48
C LYS A 32 10.16 7.69 0.62
N HIS A 33 10.14 8.73 1.45
CA HIS A 33 8.93 9.46 1.78
C HIS A 33 9.16 10.97 1.66
N ASP A 34 8.20 11.67 1.08
CA ASP A 34 8.07 13.12 1.20
C ASP A 34 6.69 13.47 1.74
N ARG A 35 6.64 14.41 2.68
CA ARG A 35 5.39 15.06 3.05
C ARG A 35 5.02 16.08 1.98
N LEU A 36 3.77 16.07 1.56
CA LEU A 36 3.20 17.01 0.61
C LEU A 36 2.22 17.96 1.33
N PRO A 37 2.12 19.23 0.92
CA PRO A 37 1.04 20.12 1.37
C PRO A 37 -0.32 19.55 0.97
N LEU A 38 -1.33 19.59 1.83
CA LEU A 38 -2.62 18.93 1.59
C LEU A 38 -3.32 19.40 0.32
N GLU A 39 -3.19 20.69 0.00
CA GLU A 39 -3.76 21.30 -1.20
C GLU A 39 -2.95 21.03 -2.47
N SER A 40 -1.79 20.38 -2.37
CA SER A 40 -0.88 20.22 -3.52
C SER A 40 -1.32 19.14 -4.49
N TRP A 41 -2.26 18.28 -4.11
CA TRP A 41 -2.72 17.21 -4.98
C TRP A 41 -4.11 16.68 -4.62
N SER A 42 -4.87 16.35 -5.65
CA SER A 42 -6.11 15.59 -5.59
C SER A 42 -6.16 14.62 -6.77
N THR A 43 -7.13 13.70 -6.78
CA THR A 43 -7.33 12.79 -7.91
C THR A 43 -7.66 13.48 -9.24
N GLU A 44 -8.07 14.76 -9.19
CA GLU A 44 -8.34 15.60 -10.36
C GLU A 44 -7.10 16.39 -10.81
N THR A 45 -6.06 16.45 -9.97
CA THR A 45 -4.82 17.17 -10.24
C THR A 45 -3.84 16.26 -10.99
N PRO A 46 -3.30 16.67 -12.14
CA PRO A 46 -2.29 15.88 -12.84
C PRO A 46 -1.03 15.75 -11.97
N LEU A 47 -0.40 14.57 -11.97
CA LEU A 47 0.81 14.33 -11.16
C LEU A 47 2.00 15.21 -11.59
N SER A 48 1.99 15.74 -12.81
CA SER A 48 2.97 16.72 -13.28
C SER A 48 2.95 18.04 -12.50
N ALA A 49 1.84 18.36 -11.86
CA ALA A 49 1.67 19.55 -11.03
C ALA A 49 2.07 19.34 -9.56
N LEU A 50 2.56 18.14 -9.20
CA LEU A 50 3.10 17.92 -7.86
C LEU A 50 4.27 18.88 -7.58
N PRO A 51 4.36 19.39 -6.33
CA PRO A 51 5.51 20.16 -5.91
C PRO A 51 6.76 19.29 -5.99
N ASP A 52 7.92 19.94 -6.06
CA ASP A 52 9.18 19.21 -6.07
C ASP A 52 9.36 18.45 -4.75
N ALA A 53 9.79 17.20 -4.88
CA ALA A 53 9.84 16.23 -3.80
C ALA A 53 11.05 15.32 -4.02
N THR A 54 11.74 14.90 -2.96
CA THR A 54 12.99 14.13 -3.06
C THR A 54 12.77 12.79 -3.76
N VAL A 55 11.61 12.16 -3.58
CA VAL A 55 11.16 10.96 -4.29
C VAL A 55 11.06 11.21 -5.80
N LEU A 56 10.53 12.35 -6.24
CA LEU A 56 10.40 12.67 -7.66
C LEU A 56 11.75 12.95 -8.30
N SER A 57 12.62 13.70 -7.62
CA SER A 57 14.00 13.93 -8.06
C SER A 57 14.76 12.61 -8.18
N TRP A 58 14.65 11.73 -7.19
CA TRP A 58 15.29 10.42 -7.22
C TRP A 58 14.79 9.55 -8.38
N LEU A 59 13.50 9.57 -8.70
CA LEU A 59 12.93 8.82 -9.83
C LEU A 59 13.48 9.31 -11.18
N GLU A 60 13.64 10.61 -11.34
CA GLU A 60 14.23 11.21 -12.55
C GLU A 60 15.72 10.85 -12.64
N GLU A 61 16.49 11.06 -11.57
CA GLU A 61 17.94 10.87 -11.54
C GLU A 61 18.36 9.41 -11.70
N GLU A 62 17.72 8.48 -10.98
CA GLU A 62 18.13 7.07 -10.97
C GLU A 62 17.47 6.26 -12.08
N TRP A 63 16.21 6.56 -12.40
CA TRP A 63 15.41 5.73 -13.30
C TRP A 63 14.98 6.43 -14.59
N GLY A 64 15.29 7.72 -14.76
CA GLY A 64 14.84 8.50 -15.92
C GLY A 64 13.32 8.65 -15.99
N ILE A 65 12.61 8.50 -14.87
CA ILE A 65 11.15 8.58 -14.83
C ILE A 65 10.75 9.99 -14.44
N SER A 66 10.32 10.77 -15.41
CA SER A 66 9.89 12.14 -15.16
C SER A 66 8.51 12.21 -14.52
N LYS A 67 8.31 13.19 -13.62
CA LYS A 67 7.00 13.45 -12.99
C LYS A 67 5.88 13.70 -14.00
N SER A 68 6.24 14.23 -15.17
CA SER A 68 5.32 14.46 -16.29
C SER A 68 4.79 13.17 -16.94
N SER A 69 5.50 12.04 -16.77
CA SER A 69 5.09 10.74 -17.30
C SER A 69 4.22 9.93 -16.33
N LEU A 70 4.10 10.39 -15.08
CA LEU A 70 3.34 9.68 -14.06
C LEU A 70 1.85 9.86 -14.27
N LEU A 71 1.11 8.76 -14.15
CA LEU A 71 -0.35 8.72 -14.25
C LEU A 71 -0.95 8.19 -12.96
N HIS A 72 -2.03 8.81 -12.51
CA HIS A 72 -2.84 8.28 -11.42
C HIS A 72 -3.60 7.03 -11.90
N LEU A 73 -3.26 5.88 -11.34
CA LEU A 73 -3.83 4.59 -11.77
C LEU A 73 -5.11 4.22 -11.02
N GLY A 74 -5.44 4.94 -9.95
CA GLY A 74 -6.65 4.83 -9.16
C GLY A 74 -6.38 4.81 -7.66
N THR A 75 -7.45 4.73 -6.88
CA THR A 75 -7.42 4.91 -5.43
C THR A 75 -7.83 3.61 -4.72
N LEU A 76 -7.13 3.30 -3.63
CA LEU A 76 -7.47 2.26 -2.67
C LEU A 76 -7.68 2.93 -1.32
N SER A 77 -8.90 2.85 -0.81
CA SER A 77 -9.27 3.34 0.52
C SER A 77 -9.22 2.19 1.50
N THR A 78 -8.69 2.42 2.70
CA THR A 78 -8.70 1.41 3.78
C THR A 78 -9.28 2.02 5.04
N HIS A 79 -10.37 1.44 5.53
CA HIS A 79 -10.90 1.71 6.86
C HIS A 79 -10.26 0.73 7.82
N ARG A 80 -9.57 1.27 8.84
CA ARG A 80 -8.73 0.47 9.74
C ARG A 80 -9.22 0.61 11.18
N ALA A 81 -9.54 -0.52 11.80
CA ALA A 81 -9.64 -0.62 13.25
C ALA A 81 -8.33 -1.18 13.81
N THR A 82 -7.83 -0.58 14.88
CA THR A 82 -6.55 -0.96 15.50
C THR A 82 -6.73 -1.20 16.98
N TRP A 83 -6.08 -2.23 17.51
CA TRP A 83 -5.95 -2.44 18.95
C TRP A 83 -4.55 -2.98 19.28
N ASN A 84 -4.05 -2.56 20.43
CA ASN A 84 -2.78 -3.00 20.97
C ASN A 84 -3.03 -4.03 22.07
N SER A 85 -2.22 -5.08 22.12
CA SER A 85 -2.10 -5.98 23.26
C SER A 85 -0.65 -6.04 23.72
N ASP A 86 -0.39 -6.78 24.80
CA ASP A 86 0.98 -7.04 25.28
C ASP A 86 1.83 -7.78 24.23
N ASP A 87 1.19 -8.50 23.29
CA ASP A 87 1.86 -9.27 22.25
C ASP A 87 2.18 -8.42 21.00
N GLY A 88 1.48 -7.31 20.76
CA GLY A 88 1.68 -6.50 19.56
C GLY A 88 0.46 -5.70 19.13
N SER A 89 0.45 -5.25 17.88
CA SER A 89 -0.63 -4.44 17.32
C SER A 89 -1.40 -5.24 16.28
N TYR A 90 -2.72 -5.19 16.35
CA TYR A 90 -3.59 -5.83 15.38
C TYR A 90 -4.34 -4.79 14.56
N PHE A 91 -4.61 -5.14 13.30
CA PHE A 91 -5.28 -4.27 12.35
C PHE A 91 -6.37 -5.06 11.62
N LEU A 92 -7.60 -4.55 11.67
CA LEU A 92 -8.69 -5.01 10.81
C LEU A 92 -8.93 -3.97 9.74
N ASP A 93 -8.69 -4.37 8.51
CA ASP A 93 -8.79 -3.52 7.34
C ASP A 93 -9.99 -3.91 6.48
N HIS A 94 -10.85 -2.94 6.19
CA HIS A 94 -11.80 -3.00 5.09
C HIS A 94 -11.26 -2.12 3.95
N SER A 95 -10.85 -2.75 2.85
CA SER A 95 -10.27 -2.04 1.71
C SER A 95 -11.27 -1.96 0.56
N GLU A 96 -11.44 -0.77 0.00
CA GLU A 96 -12.34 -0.49 -1.13
C GLU A 96 -11.54 0.07 -2.31
N TYR A 97 -11.73 -0.51 -3.49
CA TYR A 97 -11.05 -0.08 -4.71
C TYR A 97 -11.74 -0.61 -5.96
N LEU A 98 -11.75 0.17 -7.04
CA LEU A 98 -12.22 -0.27 -8.38
C LEU A 98 -13.58 -1.01 -8.36
N GLY A 99 -14.52 -0.53 -7.54
CA GLY A 99 -15.87 -1.09 -7.40
C GLY A 99 -15.95 -2.44 -6.69
N THR A 100 -14.91 -2.84 -5.95
CA THR A 100 -14.90 -4.04 -5.10
C THR A 100 -14.36 -3.70 -3.71
N SER A 101 -14.57 -4.60 -2.75
CA SER A 101 -13.92 -4.53 -1.44
C SER A 101 -13.41 -5.90 -0.98
N ASP A 102 -12.48 -5.87 -0.03
CA ASP A 102 -11.97 -7.02 0.70
C ASP A 102 -11.69 -6.69 2.17
N PHE A 103 -11.45 -7.74 2.97
CA PHE A 103 -11.14 -7.64 4.40
C PHE A 103 -9.80 -8.31 4.69
N GLU A 104 -9.03 -7.75 5.61
CA GLU A 104 -7.72 -8.26 6.00
C GLU A 104 -7.46 -8.09 7.50
N LEU A 105 -6.87 -9.11 8.12
CA LEU A 105 -6.33 -9.04 9.47
C LEU A 105 -4.80 -9.00 9.37
N GLU A 106 -4.19 -7.93 9.88
CA GLU A 106 -2.73 -7.80 9.99
C GLU A 106 -2.32 -7.82 11.47
N PHE A 107 -1.14 -8.34 11.75
CA PHE A 107 -0.53 -8.29 13.08
C PHE A 107 0.93 -7.83 12.96
N GLU A 108 1.28 -6.79 13.71
CA GLU A 108 2.64 -6.30 13.86
C GLU A 108 3.19 -6.76 15.21
N GLY A 109 4.24 -7.57 15.14
CA GLY A 109 4.95 -8.12 16.30
C GLY A 109 6.45 -7.90 16.22
N SER A 110 7.17 -8.35 17.25
CA SER A 110 8.60 -8.11 17.43
C SER A 110 9.55 -8.91 16.50
N SER A 111 9.07 -9.98 15.87
CA SER A 111 9.85 -10.79 14.93
C SER A 111 8.94 -11.63 14.02
N THR A 112 9.47 -12.09 12.89
CA THR A 112 8.75 -13.00 11.98
C THR A 112 8.26 -14.26 12.69
N SER A 113 9.09 -14.85 13.56
CA SER A 113 8.71 -16.04 14.33
C SER A 113 7.55 -15.76 15.29
N HIS A 114 7.54 -14.58 15.92
CA HIS A 114 6.47 -14.14 16.80
C HIS A 114 5.16 -13.90 16.03
N VAL A 115 5.22 -13.17 14.92
CA VAL A 115 4.06 -12.93 14.06
C VAL A 115 3.43 -14.24 13.59
N ASN A 116 4.26 -15.18 13.11
CA ASN A 116 3.80 -16.50 12.68
C ASN A 116 3.15 -17.31 13.81
N LEU A 117 3.65 -17.21 15.04
CA LEU A 117 3.06 -17.88 16.19
C LEU A 117 1.66 -17.34 16.50
N VAL A 118 1.51 -16.02 16.59
CA VAL A 118 0.25 -15.35 16.91
C VAL A 118 -0.81 -15.61 15.83
N LEU A 119 -0.45 -15.44 14.56
CA LEU A 119 -1.39 -15.67 13.45
C LEU A 119 -1.85 -17.14 13.39
N LYS A 120 -0.96 -18.11 13.66
CA LYS A 120 -1.35 -19.54 13.76
C LYS A 120 -2.31 -19.80 14.92
N GLN A 121 -2.10 -19.16 16.07
CA GLN A 121 -3.00 -19.28 17.22
C GLN A 121 -4.38 -18.68 16.92
N LEU A 122 -4.42 -17.53 16.24
CA LEU A 122 -5.67 -16.92 15.77
C LEU A 122 -6.39 -17.83 14.77
N ALA A 123 -5.70 -18.39 13.79
CA ALA A 123 -6.28 -19.30 12.79
C ALA A 123 -6.87 -20.56 13.44
N LYS A 124 -6.20 -21.08 14.47
CA LYS A 124 -6.74 -22.21 15.25
C LYS A 124 -8.00 -21.83 16.04
N THR A 125 -8.06 -20.61 16.56
CA THR A 125 -9.20 -20.13 17.37
C THR A 125 -10.40 -19.76 16.51
N TYR A 126 -10.14 -19.18 15.33
CA TYR A 126 -11.15 -18.67 14.39
C TYR A 126 -10.96 -19.24 12.97
N PRO A 127 -11.09 -20.57 12.78
CA PRO A 127 -10.72 -21.24 11.53
C PRO A 127 -11.53 -20.81 10.31
N PHE A 128 -12.75 -20.29 10.49
CA PHE A 128 -13.59 -19.81 9.39
C PHE A 128 -13.29 -18.38 8.96
N LEU A 129 -12.60 -17.61 9.80
CA LEU A 129 -12.28 -16.19 9.55
C LEU A 129 -10.96 -16.00 8.81
N LEU A 130 -10.04 -16.96 8.94
CA LEU A 130 -8.70 -16.88 8.34
C LEU A 130 -8.57 -17.97 7.28
N GLN A 131 -8.88 -17.60 6.02
CA GLN A 131 -9.03 -18.54 4.90
C GLN A 131 -7.81 -18.60 3.97
N ASN A 132 -6.82 -17.72 4.16
CA ASN A 132 -5.62 -17.66 3.33
C ASN A 132 -4.39 -17.35 4.19
N ASP A 133 -3.42 -18.27 4.18
CA ASP A 133 -2.17 -18.16 4.92
C ASP A 133 -1.12 -17.30 4.21
N ASP A 134 -1.33 -16.98 2.92
CA ASP A 134 -0.46 -16.11 2.12
C ASP A 134 -1.29 -15.10 1.30
N PRO A 135 -1.90 -14.10 1.95
CA PRO A 135 -2.66 -13.07 1.26
C PRO A 135 -1.74 -12.20 0.40
N SER A 136 -2.16 -11.99 -0.86
CA SER A 136 -1.48 -11.05 -1.74
C SER A 136 -1.57 -9.62 -1.18
N PRO A 137 -0.50 -8.81 -1.23
CA PRO A 137 -0.52 -7.44 -0.73
C PRO A 137 -1.59 -6.57 -1.41
N LYS A 138 -2.20 -5.63 -0.66
CA LYS A 138 -3.23 -4.68 -1.14
C LYS A 138 -2.93 -4.07 -2.53
N VAL A 139 -1.72 -3.57 -2.75
CA VAL A 139 -1.31 -2.97 -4.04
C VAL A 139 -1.35 -3.99 -5.18
N LYS A 140 -0.96 -5.25 -4.91
CA LYS A 140 -1.07 -6.33 -5.90
C LYS A 140 -2.53 -6.63 -6.21
N ARG A 141 -3.38 -6.80 -5.18
CA ARG A 141 -4.83 -7.03 -5.34
C ARG A 141 -5.50 -5.92 -6.15
N PHE A 142 -5.12 -4.67 -5.92
CA PHE A 142 -5.57 -3.51 -6.71
C PHE A 142 -5.24 -3.67 -8.19
N PHE A 143 -3.97 -3.95 -8.53
CA PHE A 143 -3.55 -4.07 -9.93
C PHE A 143 -4.12 -5.30 -10.62
N ASP A 144 -4.24 -6.43 -9.92
CA ASP A 144 -4.90 -7.64 -10.43
C ASP A 144 -6.36 -7.33 -10.80
N ARG A 145 -7.08 -6.59 -9.93
CA ARG A 145 -8.44 -6.12 -10.23
C ARG A 145 -8.48 -5.19 -11.43
N LYS A 146 -7.56 -4.21 -11.51
CA LYS A 146 -7.48 -3.27 -12.64
C LYS A 146 -7.29 -4.01 -13.97
N GLN A 147 -6.38 -4.99 -13.99
CA GLN A 147 -6.15 -5.83 -15.16
C GLN A 147 -7.41 -6.61 -15.56
N SER A 148 -8.09 -7.23 -14.59
CA SER A 148 -9.35 -7.98 -14.85
C SER A 148 -10.48 -7.13 -15.42
N LEU A 149 -10.46 -5.81 -15.18
CA LEU A 149 -11.44 -4.87 -15.75
C LEU A 149 -11.10 -4.52 -17.20
N GLN A 150 -9.81 -4.42 -17.52
CA GLN A 150 -9.33 -4.12 -18.88
C GLN A 150 -9.52 -5.29 -19.84
N GLU A 151 -9.36 -6.53 -19.36
CA GLU A 151 -9.57 -7.75 -20.15
C GLU A 151 -11.06 -8.01 -20.49
N LYS A 152 -11.98 -7.31 -19.83
CA LYS A 152 -13.43 -7.42 -20.06
C LYS A 152 -13.99 -6.34 -21.00
N MET A 153 -13.15 -5.42 -21.45
CA MET A 153 -13.49 -4.37 -22.42
C MET A 153 -13.07 -4.80 -23.83
#